data_AF-A0A1G3HRD2-F1
#
_entry.id   AF-A0A1G3HRD2-F1
#
_cell.length_a   1.000
_cell.length_b   1.000
_cell.length_c   1.000
_cell.angle_alpha   90.00
_cell.angle_beta   90.00
_cell.angle_gamma   90.00
#
_symmetry.space_group_name_H-M   'P 1'
#
loop_
_entity.id
_entity.type
_entity.pdbx_description
1 polymer ?
#
loop_
_entity_poly.entity_id
_entity_poly.type
_entity_poly.pdbx_seq_one_letter_code
_entity_poly.pdbx_strand_id
1 'polypeptide(L)'
;MISSFAALLKPGSESTLDYAQQVMERTLQLARSQLDVTENIVSTVSNGYRELLTPAEPLEMVRGLSKAMDCSTRSTIEGSTAMLKQTVDYQNELIRMMQARMPELNRQFFAALGQTAGPAIAASNSTSVESAARRGNGGDTSAARSRKAV
;
A
#
# COMPACT_ATOMS: atom_id res chain seq x y z
N MET A 1 -7.53 -23.23 15.43
CA MET A 1 -8.01 -22.01 14.74
C MET A 1 -6.91 -21.19 14.03
N ILE A 2 -5.66 -21.69 13.90
CA ILE A 2 -4.56 -20.95 13.24
C ILE A 2 -4.33 -21.40 11.78
N SER A 3 -4.90 -22.54 11.37
CA SER A 3 -4.64 -23.16 10.07
C SER A 3 -5.32 -22.50 8.86
N SER A 4 -6.38 -21.70 9.04
CA SER A 4 -7.10 -21.09 7.91
C SER A 4 -6.46 -19.79 7.41
N PHE A 5 -5.78 -19.02 8.27
CA PHE A 5 -5.13 -17.76 7.87
C PHE A 5 -3.87 -18.02 7.01
N ALA A 6 -3.12 -19.07 7.34
CA ALA A 6 -1.95 -19.50 6.56
C ALA A 6 -2.33 -20.11 5.19
N ALA A 7 -3.56 -20.59 5.02
CA ALA A 7 -4.06 -21.11 3.74
C ALA A 7 -4.54 -20.00 2.79
N LEU A 8 -4.97 -18.85 3.33
CA LEU A 8 -5.35 -17.67 2.55
C LEU A 8 -4.16 -16.95 1.90
N LEU A 9 -2.93 -17.20 2.37
CA LEU A 9 -1.71 -16.61 1.84
C LEU A 9 -1.08 -17.39 0.67
N LYS A 10 -1.61 -18.56 0.29
CA LYS A 10 -0.77 -19.58 -0.38
C LYS A 10 -0.57 -19.53 -1.91
N PRO A 11 -1.21 -18.62 -2.68
CA PRO A 11 -0.64 -18.27 -4.00
C PRO A 11 -0.65 -16.76 -4.33
N GLY A 12 -1.31 -15.92 -3.51
CA GLY A 12 -1.34 -14.45 -3.71
C GLY A 12 -0.25 -13.68 -2.96
N SER A 13 0.43 -14.33 -2.00
CA SER A 13 1.45 -13.69 -1.16
C SER A 13 2.73 -13.35 -1.93
N GLU A 14 3.18 -14.18 -2.86
CA GLU A 14 4.40 -13.90 -3.64
C GLU A 14 4.24 -12.64 -4.51
N SER A 15 3.12 -12.49 -5.23
CA SER A 15 2.83 -11.27 -6.00
C SER A 15 2.72 -10.01 -5.12
N THR A 16 2.21 -10.17 -3.89
CA THR A 16 2.04 -9.06 -2.94
C THR A 16 3.39 -8.69 -2.29
N LEU A 17 4.21 -9.69 -1.97
CA LEU A 17 5.57 -9.50 -1.45
C LEU A 17 6.48 -8.88 -2.52
N ASP A 18 6.41 -9.32 -3.77
CA ASP A 18 7.13 -8.73 -4.90
C ASP A 18 6.76 -7.26 -5.10
N TYR A 19 5.47 -6.94 -5.03
CA TYR A 19 5.00 -5.55 -5.11
C TYR A 19 5.54 -4.72 -3.94
N ALA A 20 5.43 -5.22 -2.70
CA ALA A 20 5.95 -4.54 -1.51
C ALA A 20 7.47 -4.33 -1.59
N GLN A 21 8.21 -5.32 -2.09
CA GLN A 21 9.66 -5.23 -2.28
C GLN A 21 10.03 -4.17 -3.33
N GLN A 22 9.32 -4.13 -4.46
CA GLN A 22 9.54 -3.09 -5.47
C GLN A 22 9.22 -1.70 -4.92
N VAL A 23 8.14 -1.53 -4.14
CA VAL A 23 7.81 -0.25 -3.51
C VAL A 23 8.92 0.18 -2.54
N MET A 24 9.42 -0.73 -1.70
CA MET A 24 10.54 -0.44 -0.80
C MET A 24 11.81 -0.05 -1.57
N GLU A 25 12.13 -0.76 -2.65
CA GLU A 25 13.31 -0.46 -3.46
C GLU A 25 13.22 0.93 -4.09
N ARG A 26 12.06 1.30 -4.64
CA ARG A 26 11.82 2.64 -5.17
C ARG A 26 11.89 3.71 -4.08
N THR A 27 11.38 3.42 -2.89
CA THR A 27 11.46 4.33 -1.73
C THR A 27 12.92 4.54 -1.31
N LEU A 28 13.72 3.48 -1.28
CA LEU A 28 15.14 3.56 -0.94
C LEU A 28 15.92 4.36 -1.99
N GLN A 29 15.62 4.17 -3.28
CA GLN A 29 16.22 4.94 -4.37
C GLN A 29 15.90 6.44 -4.22
N LEU A 30 14.64 6.79 -3.91
CA LEU A 30 14.26 8.18 -3.66
C LEU A 30 15.02 8.76 -2.46
N ALA A 31 15.10 8.03 -1.33
CA ALA A 31 15.79 8.49 -0.13
C ALA A 31 17.29 8.74 -0.38
N ARG A 32 17.97 7.82 -1.08
CA ARG A 32 19.39 7.99 -1.46
C ARG A 32 19.58 9.23 -2.33
N SER A 33 18.73 9.40 -3.33
CA SER A 33 18.80 10.52 -4.25
C SER A 33 18.56 11.87 -3.56
N GLN A 34 17.66 11.94 -2.58
CA GLN A 34 17.44 13.14 -1.75
C GLN A 34 18.66 13.45 -0.87
N LEU A 35 19.33 12.41 -0.36
CA LEU A 35 20.55 12.55 0.44
C LEU A 35 21.69 13.11 -0.42
N ASP A 36 21.92 12.57 -1.62
CA ASP A 36 22.94 13.05 -2.56
C ASP A 36 22.74 14.54 -2.93
N VAL A 37 21.48 14.95 -3.18
CA VAL A 37 21.16 16.36 -3.44
C VAL A 37 21.47 17.23 -2.24
N THR A 38 21.10 16.78 -1.03
CA THR A 38 21.34 17.51 0.21
C THR A 38 22.84 17.68 0.47
N GLU A 39 23.62 16.61 0.29
CA GLU A 39 25.08 16.66 0.45
C GLU A 39 25.73 17.63 -0.54
N ASN A 40 25.27 17.65 -1.80
CA ASN A 40 25.78 18.58 -2.80
C ASN A 40 25.48 20.05 -2.46
N ILE A 41 24.27 20.35 -1.95
CA ILE A 41 23.93 21.69 -1.48
C ILE A 41 24.83 22.08 -0.30
N VAL A 42 24.92 21.24 0.73
CA VAL A 42 25.73 21.51 1.92
C VAL A 42 27.19 21.72 1.57
N SER A 43 27.75 20.88 0.70
CA SER A 43 29.14 21.00 0.22
C SER A 43 29.37 22.31 -0.51
N THR A 44 28.49 22.66 -1.45
CA THR A 44 28.62 23.88 -2.26
C THR A 44 28.51 25.14 -1.39
N VAL A 45 27.54 25.17 -0.48
CA VAL A 45 27.33 26.29 0.44
C VAL A 45 28.53 26.43 1.39
N SER A 46 28.98 25.32 1.97
CA SER A 46 30.10 25.31 2.91
C SER A 46 31.41 25.75 2.25
N ASN A 47 31.67 25.30 1.02
CA ASN A 47 32.84 25.73 0.25
C ASN A 47 32.76 27.22 -0.09
N GLY A 48 31.58 27.70 -0.50
CA GLY A 48 31.34 29.12 -0.76
C GLY A 48 31.62 30.00 0.46
N TYR A 49 31.15 29.61 1.64
CA TYR A 49 31.44 30.35 2.88
C TYR A 49 32.90 30.23 3.32
N ARG A 50 33.56 29.09 3.09
CA ARG A 50 34.98 28.92 3.40
C ARG A 50 35.86 29.87 2.58
N GLU A 51 35.53 30.05 1.30
CA GLU A 51 36.20 31.02 0.44
C GLU A 51 36.05 32.47 0.95
N LEU A 52 34.98 32.80 1.70
CA LEU A 52 34.81 34.12 2.31
C LEU A 52 35.66 34.35 3.55
N LEU A 53 36.06 33.28 4.23
CA LEU A 53 36.86 33.36 5.46
C LEU A 53 38.37 33.42 5.17
N THR A 54 38.76 33.32 3.90
CA THR A 54 40.16 33.26 3.46
C THR A 54 40.80 34.64 3.20
N PRO A 55 40.09 35.66 2.63
CA PRO A 55 40.67 36.97 2.37
C PRO A 55 40.97 37.75 3.66
N ALA A 56 42.08 38.48 3.68
CA ALA A 56 42.43 39.39 4.78
C ALA A 56 41.75 40.77 4.64
N GLU A 57 41.31 41.14 3.44
CA GLU A 57 40.69 42.45 3.18
C GLU A 57 39.15 42.39 3.23
N PRO A 58 38.49 43.26 4.01
CA PRO A 58 37.02 43.33 4.10
C PRO A 58 36.33 43.58 2.76
N LEU A 59 36.97 44.33 1.85
CA LEU A 59 36.39 44.68 0.55
C LEU A 59 36.33 43.47 -0.40
N GLU A 60 37.32 42.57 -0.33
CA GLU A 60 37.32 41.31 -1.05
C GLU A 60 36.29 40.33 -0.47
N MET A 61 36.13 40.31 0.85
CA MET A 61 35.11 39.52 1.52
C MET A 61 33.69 39.92 1.08
N VAL A 62 33.38 41.22 1.01
CA VAL A 62 32.06 41.69 0.55
C VAL A 62 31.79 41.33 -0.92
N ARG A 63 32.80 41.43 -1.80
CA ARG A 63 32.67 40.98 -3.20
C ARG A 63 32.48 39.47 -3.30
N GLY A 64 33.20 38.70 -2.48
CA GLY A 64 33.02 37.26 -2.37
C GLY A 64 31.62 36.90 -1.89
N LEU A 65 31.06 37.65 -0.93
CA LEU A 65 29.80 37.33 -0.28
C LEU A 65 28.64 37.27 -1.29
N SER A 66 28.59 38.23 -2.23
CA SER A 66 27.59 38.22 -3.30
C SER A 66 27.69 36.94 -4.15
N LYS A 67 28.92 36.55 -4.53
CA LYS A 67 29.15 35.34 -5.32
C LYS A 67 28.79 34.06 -4.55
N ALA A 68 29.13 34.00 -3.26
CA ALA A 68 28.80 32.86 -2.39
C ALA A 68 27.28 32.74 -2.19
N MET A 69 26.58 33.86 -2.01
CA MET A 69 25.12 33.91 -1.95
C MET A 69 24.49 33.44 -3.26
N ASP A 70 24.94 33.96 -4.41
CA ASP A 70 24.42 33.55 -5.72
C ASP A 70 24.62 32.04 -5.96
N CYS A 71 25.78 31.51 -5.58
CA CYS A 71 26.08 30.09 -5.68
C CYS A 71 25.18 29.25 -4.76
N SER A 72 24.98 29.69 -3.52
CA SER A 72 24.10 29.06 -2.53
C SER A 72 22.65 29.03 -3.01
N THR A 73 22.14 30.17 -3.48
CA THR A 73 20.78 30.29 -4.03
C THR A 73 20.60 29.38 -5.24
N ARG A 74 21.54 29.41 -6.18
CA ARG A 74 21.48 28.54 -7.36
C ARG A 74 21.47 27.06 -6.99
N SER A 75 22.41 26.63 -6.16
CA SER A 75 22.52 25.23 -5.74
C SER A 75 21.26 24.76 -5.01
N THR A 76 20.67 25.63 -4.18
CA THR A 76 19.42 25.33 -3.47
C THR A 76 18.24 25.21 -4.45
N ILE A 77 18.13 26.10 -5.43
CA ILE A 77 17.06 26.04 -6.45
C ILE A 77 17.19 24.79 -7.31
N GLU A 78 18.39 24.52 -7.82
CA GLU A 78 18.67 23.35 -8.66
C GLU A 78 18.43 22.05 -7.88
N GLY A 79 18.92 21.97 -6.64
CA GLY A 79 18.69 20.81 -5.79
C GLY A 79 17.21 20.61 -5.43
N SER A 80 16.48 21.68 -5.08
CA SER A 80 15.04 21.60 -4.81
C SER A 80 14.26 21.15 -6.04
N THR A 81 14.65 21.64 -7.23
CA THR A 81 14.04 21.23 -8.50
C THR A 81 14.31 19.75 -8.79
N ALA A 82 15.54 19.28 -8.54
CA ALA A 82 15.90 17.87 -8.67
C ALA A 82 15.09 16.98 -7.71
N MET A 83 14.93 17.38 -6.46
CA MET A 83 14.11 16.65 -5.48
C MET A 83 12.63 16.58 -5.90
N LEU A 84 12.06 17.69 -6.38
CA LEU A 84 10.69 17.73 -6.87
C LEU A 84 10.50 16.78 -8.06
N LYS A 85 11.41 16.84 -9.03
CA LYS A 85 11.39 15.95 -10.20
C LYS A 85 11.46 14.48 -9.78
N GLN A 86 12.40 14.12 -8.91
CA GLN A 86 12.55 12.75 -8.42
C GLN A 86 11.31 12.26 -7.66
N THR A 87 10.65 13.14 -6.91
CA THR A 87 9.40 12.82 -6.20
C THR A 87 8.27 12.56 -7.18
N VAL A 88 8.14 13.37 -8.24
CA VAL A 88 7.15 13.16 -9.30
C VAL A 88 7.42 11.86 -10.06
N ASP A 89 8.67 11.60 -10.41
CA ASP A 89 9.08 10.36 -11.10
C ASP A 89 8.77 9.12 -10.23
N TYR A 90 9.06 9.20 -8.93
CA TYR A 90 8.69 8.15 -7.95
C TYR A 90 7.17 7.93 -7.88
N GLN A 91 6.38 9.00 -7.78
CA GLN A 91 4.92 8.91 -7.76
C GLN A 91 4.37 8.28 -9.04
N ASN A 92 4.89 8.68 -10.20
CA ASN A 92 4.49 8.10 -11.49
C ASN A 92 4.80 6.60 -11.56
N GLU A 93 5.97 6.19 -11.08
CA GLU A 93 6.34 4.78 -11.04
C GLU A 93 5.47 3.97 -10.07
N LEU A 94 5.14 4.52 -8.89
CA LEU A 94 4.20 3.88 -7.96
C LEU A 94 2.81 3.72 -8.59
N ILE A 95 2.30 4.75 -9.27
CA ILE A 95 1.01 4.69 -9.96
C ILE A 95 1.05 3.58 -11.02
N ARG A 96 2.13 3.53 -11.81
CA ARG A 96 2.32 2.49 -12.85
C ARG A 96 2.34 1.08 -12.24
N MET A 97 3.08 0.89 -11.15
CA MET A 97 3.14 -0.39 -10.43
C MET A 97 1.77 -0.77 -9.85
N MET A 98 1.07 0.19 -9.26
CA MET A 98 -0.26 -0.03 -8.69
C MET A 98 -1.27 -0.39 -9.78
N GLN A 99 -1.31 0.32 -10.90
CA GLN A 99 -2.18 0.01 -12.03
C GLN A 99 -1.92 -1.38 -12.61
N ALA A 100 -0.66 -1.82 -12.66
CA ALA A 100 -0.31 -3.15 -13.13
C ALA A 100 -0.73 -4.27 -12.16
N ARG A 101 -0.72 -4.02 -10.85
CA ARG A 101 -0.99 -5.05 -9.82
C ARG A 101 -2.43 -5.03 -9.27
N MET A 102 -3.12 -3.91 -9.36
CA MET A 102 -4.47 -3.72 -8.81
C MET A 102 -5.54 -4.67 -9.39
N PRO A 103 -5.52 -5.02 -10.70
CA PRO A 103 -6.45 -6.03 -11.24
C PRO A 103 -6.30 -7.41 -10.56
N GLU A 104 -5.06 -7.84 -10.33
CA GLU A 104 -4.78 -9.14 -9.70
C GLU A 104 -5.11 -9.11 -8.21
N LEU A 105 -4.78 -8.03 -7.50
CA LEU A 105 -5.18 -7.85 -6.10
C LEU A 105 -6.70 -7.86 -5.92
N ASN A 106 -7.44 -7.18 -6.81
CA ASN A 106 -8.89 -7.20 -6.82
C ASN A 106 -9.43 -8.61 -7.10
N ARG A 107 -8.85 -9.32 -8.06
CA ARG A 107 -9.22 -10.71 -8.38
C ARG A 107 -9.04 -11.62 -7.17
N GLN A 108 -7.93 -11.49 -6.46
CA GLN A 108 -7.64 -12.26 -5.24
C GLN A 108 -8.62 -11.91 -4.11
N PHE A 109 -8.94 -10.62 -3.92
CA PHE A 109 -9.91 -10.17 -2.94
C PHE A 109 -11.30 -10.78 -3.19
N PHE A 110 -11.80 -10.72 -4.42
CA PHE A 110 -13.11 -11.30 -4.77
C PHE A 110 -13.10 -12.84 -4.73
N ALA A 111 -11.99 -13.49 -5.10
CA ALA A 111 -11.85 -14.94 -4.94
C ALA A 111 -11.91 -15.37 -3.47
N ALA A 112 -11.25 -14.62 -2.57
CA ALA A 112 -11.30 -14.86 -1.13
C ALA A 112 -12.72 -14.63 -0.56
N LEU A 113 -13.43 -13.60 -1.01
CA LEU A 113 -14.84 -13.36 -0.65
C LEU A 113 -15.77 -14.49 -1.11
N GLY A 114 -15.61 -14.97 -2.35
CA GLY A 114 -16.39 -16.09 -2.88
C GLY A 114 -16.16 -17.40 -2.11
N GLN A 115 -14.91 -17.66 -1.70
CA GLN A 115 -14.56 -18.84 -0.90
C GLN A 115 -15.01 -18.76 0.56
N THR A 116 -15.18 -17.57 1.12
CA THR A 116 -15.69 -17.38 2.48
C THR A 116 -17.22 -17.36 2.54
N ALA A 117 -17.91 -16.94 1.47
CA ALA A 117 -19.37 -16.96 1.37
C ALA A 117 -19.96 -18.34 0.98
N GLY A 118 -19.24 -19.14 0.19
CA GLY A 118 -19.70 -20.45 -0.29
C GLY A 118 -20.07 -21.49 0.79
N PRO A 119 -19.26 -21.68 1.87
CA PRO A 119 -19.56 -22.64 2.93
C PRO A 119 -20.73 -22.21 3.83
N ALA A 120 -20.97 -20.90 3.97
CA ALA A 120 -22.04 -20.37 4.82
C ALA A 120 -23.43 -20.56 4.19
N ILE A 121 -23.55 -20.44 2.86
CA ILE A 121 -24.81 -20.63 2.13
C ILE A 121 -25.13 -22.12 1.94
N ALA A 122 -24.11 -22.97 1.76
CA ALA A 122 -24.31 -24.42 1.70
C ALA A 122 -24.82 -24.98 3.06
N ALA A 123 -24.32 -24.45 4.18
CA ALA A 123 -24.74 -24.87 5.52
C ALA A 123 -26.16 -24.39 5.91
N SER A 124 -26.64 -23.26 5.36
CA SER A 124 -28.02 -22.79 5.62
C SER A 124 -29.07 -23.56 4.81
N ASN A 125 -28.70 -24.08 3.63
CA ASN A 125 -29.61 -24.88 2.80
C ASN A 125 -29.69 -26.35 3.24
N SER A 126 -28.67 -26.90 3.89
CA SER A 126 -28.71 -28.27 4.41
C SER A 126 -29.52 -28.42 5.71
N THR A 127 -29.61 -27.36 6.53
CA THR A 127 -30.40 -27.40 7.79
C THR A 127 -31.92 -27.28 7.55
N SER A 128 -32.36 -26.71 6.43
CA SER A 128 -33.77 -26.59 6.08
C SER A 128 -34.38 -27.89 5.55
N VAL A 129 -33.60 -28.70 4.83
CA VAL A 129 -34.09 -29.98 4.26
C VAL A 129 -34.17 -31.09 5.32
N GLU A 130 -33.23 -31.12 6.28
CA GLU A 130 -33.19 -32.16 7.32
C GLU A 130 -34.25 -31.95 8.43
N SER A 131 -34.67 -30.70 8.65
CA SER A 131 -35.77 -30.36 9.58
C SER A 131 -37.17 -30.55 8.97
N ALA A 132 -37.29 -30.53 7.64
CA ALA A 132 -38.54 -30.89 6.93
C ALA A 132 -38.76 -32.41 6.85
N ALA A 133 -37.69 -33.21 6.70
CA ALA A 133 -37.79 -34.66 6.61
C ALA A 133 -38.11 -35.35 7.95
N ARG A 134 -37.80 -34.72 9.11
CA ARG A 134 -38.08 -35.28 10.44
C ARG A 134 -39.48 -35.01 10.99
N ARG A 135 -40.27 -34.11 10.38
CA ARG A 135 -41.66 -33.83 10.81
C ARG A 135 -42.72 -34.68 10.11
N GLY A 136 -42.35 -35.52 9.14
CA GLY A 136 -43.30 -36.27 8.31
C GLY A 136 -43.66 -37.68 8.78
N ASN A 137 -43.22 -38.16 9.96
CA ASN A 137 -43.43 -39.57 10.32
C ASN A 137 -43.64 -39.79 11.83
N GLY A 138 -44.81 -39.44 12.35
CA GLY A 138 -45.18 -39.81 13.70
C GLY A 138 -46.53 -39.24 14.13
N GLY A 139 -47.58 -40.04 14.03
CA GLY A 139 -48.84 -39.75 14.74
C GLY A 139 -50.10 -40.33 14.13
N ASP A 140 -50.10 -41.62 13.78
CA ASP A 140 -51.33 -42.34 13.42
C ASP A 140 -51.78 -43.18 14.63
N THR A 141 -52.67 -42.65 15.47
CA THR A 141 -53.49 -43.44 16.42
C THR A 141 -54.84 -42.76 16.69
N SER A 142 -55.85 -43.20 15.94
CA SER A 142 -57.13 -43.78 16.41
C SER A 142 -58.04 -43.05 17.43
N ALA A 143 -59.27 -42.81 16.95
CA ALA A 143 -60.58 -42.94 17.60
C ALA A 143 -61.11 -41.85 18.57
N ALA A 144 -62.14 -41.12 18.13
CA ALA A 144 -63.39 -40.96 18.87
C ALA A 144 -64.55 -40.54 17.96
N ARG A 145 -65.59 -41.36 17.98
CA ARG A 145 -66.90 -41.27 17.30
C ARG A 145 -67.86 -40.40 18.12
N SER A 146 -68.98 -39.97 17.49
CA SER A 146 -70.26 -39.50 18.10
C SER A 146 -70.51 -37.98 17.95
N ARG A 147 -71.65 -37.46 17.46
CA ARG A 147 -72.99 -38.02 17.21
C ARG A 147 -73.78 -37.12 16.23
N LYS A 148 -74.76 -37.71 15.54
CA LYS A 148 -75.81 -37.11 14.69
C LYS A 148 -77.08 -36.87 15.53
N ALA A 149 -77.83 -35.79 15.27
CA ALA A 149 -79.29 -35.70 15.49
C ALA A 149 -79.80 -34.52 14.62
N VAL A 150 -80.51 -34.83 13.53
CA VAL A 150 -81.95 -34.53 13.27
C VAL A 150 -82.20 -33.04 13.07
#